data_AF-A0AAV9DFZ9-F1
#
_entry.id   AF-A0AAV9DFZ9-F1
#
_cell.length_a   1.000
_cell.length_b   1.000
_cell.length_c   1.000
_cell.angle_alpha   90.00
_cell.angle_beta   90.00
_cell.angle_gamma   90.00
#
_symmetry.space_group_name_H-M   'P 1'
#
loop_
_entity.id
_entity.type
_entity.pdbx_description
1 polymer ?
#
loop_
_entity_poly.entity_id
_entity_poly.type
_entity_poly.pdbx_seq_one_letter_code
_entity_poly.pdbx_strand_id
1 'polypeptide(L)' 'MIHSKEKGVQNRLMNVDESIYIPVTKAEFTVLNSAFSYILPYLMGWHAYANSIKPEDSTRLNNNSNPRSGADLEWSR' A
#
# COMPACT_ATOMS: atom_id res chain seq x y z
N MET A 1 -19.32 -10.77 -14.61
CA MET A 1 -19.17 -11.18 -13.19
C MET A 1 -19.11 -9.90 -12.35
N ILE A 2 -20.19 -9.60 -11.64
CA ILE A 2 -20.35 -8.43 -10.76
C ILE A 2 -19.82 -8.81 -9.36
N HIS A 3 -19.11 -7.90 -8.70
CA HIS A 3 -18.52 -8.11 -7.37
C HIS A 3 -19.41 -7.42 -6.33
N SER A 4 -19.75 -8.10 -5.24
CA SER A 4 -20.59 -7.53 -4.17
C SER A 4 -19.73 -7.11 -2.99
N LYS A 5 -20.02 -5.95 -2.38
CA LYS A 5 -19.46 -5.56 -1.08
C LYS A 5 -20.60 -5.46 -0.06
N GLU A 6 -20.49 -6.25 0.99
CA GLU A 6 -21.44 -6.31 2.11
C GLU A 6 -20.80 -5.72 3.35
N LYS A 7 -21.50 -4.83 4.05
CA LYS A 7 -21.06 -4.29 5.34
C LYS A 7 -22.21 -4.42 6.34
N GLY A 8 -22.00 -5.26 7.36
CA GLY A 8 -22.87 -5.36 8.53
C GLY A 8 -22.36 -4.46 9.65
N VAL A 9 -23.24 -3.70 10.28
CA VAL A 9 -22.95 -2.91 11.48
C VAL A 9 -23.76 -3.47 12.62
N GLN A 10 -23.06 -3.92 13.66
CA GLN A 10 -23.65 -4.48 14.87
C GLN A 10 -23.39 -3.52 16.03
N ASN A 11 -24.38 -2.68 16.36
CA ASN A 11 -24.30 -1.83 17.55
C ASN A 11 -25.10 -2.45 18.70
N ARG A 12 -24.40 -3.18 19.59
CA ARG A 12 -25.01 -3.88 20.72
C ARG A 12 -25.48 -2.95 21.85
N LEU A 13 -25.03 -1.69 21.91
CA LEU A 13 -25.53 -0.72 22.89
C LEU A 13 -26.94 -0.22 22.53
N MET A 14 -27.25 -0.14 21.23
CA MET A 14 -28.57 0.30 20.73
C MET A 14 -29.37 -0.86 20.14
N ASN A 15 -28.85 -2.09 20.19
CA ASN A 15 -29.42 -3.31 19.62
C ASN A 15 -29.82 -3.15 18.14
N VAL A 16 -28.98 -2.46 17.36
CA VAL A 16 -29.18 -2.22 15.92
C VAL A 16 -28.30 -3.18 15.12
N ASP A 17 -28.92 -3.90 14.20
CA ASP A 17 -28.27 -4.76 13.21
C ASP A 17 -28.73 -4.35 11.81
N GLU A 18 -27.83 -3.73 11.05
CA GLU A 18 -28.09 -3.25 9.70
C GLU A 18 -27.01 -3.78 8.75
N SER A 19 -27.46 -4.28 7.59
CA SER A 19 -26.59 -4.66 6.49
C SER A 19 -26.89 -3.80 5.26
N ILE A 20 -25.84 -3.24 4.67
CA ILE A 20 -25.93 -2.41 3.47
C ILE A 20 -25.22 -3.15 2.33
N TYR A 21 -25.95 -3.33 1.23
CA TYR A 21 -25.48 -4.00 0.03
C TYR A 21 -25.27 -2.98 -1.10
N ILE A 22 -24.06 -2.98 -1.68
CA ILE A 22 -23.73 -2.12 -2.82
C ILE A 22 -23.14 -3.00 -3.94
N PRO A 23 -23.76 -3.03 -5.13
CA PRO A 23 -23.21 -3.74 -6.27
C PRO A 23 -22.03 -2.94 -6.86
N VAL A 24 -20.89 -3.61 -7.10
CA VAL A 24 -19.70 -3.03 -7.71
C VAL A 24 -19.42 -3.74 -9.03
N THR A 25 -19.37 -2.97 -10.11
CA THR A 25 -19.02 -3.46 -11.44
C THR A 25 -17.53 -3.76 -11.55
N LYS A 26 -17.14 -4.56 -12.55
CA LYS A 26 -15.73 -4.91 -12.77
C LYS A 26 -14.85 -3.67 -13.01
N ALA A 27 -15.37 -2.68 -13.73
CA ALA A 27 -14.66 -1.44 -14.00
C ALA A 27 -14.38 -0.65 -12.71
N GLU A 28 -15.40 -0.49 -11.86
CA GLU A 28 -15.27 0.20 -10.58
C GLU A 28 -14.29 -0.52 -9.64
N PHE A 29 -14.32 -1.86 -9.61
CA PHE A 29 -13.36 -2.64 -8.83
C PHE A 29 -11.92 -2.44 -9.31
N THR A 30 -11.69 -2.37 -10.62
CA THR A 30 -10.36 -2.09 -11.18
C THR A 30 -9.87 -0.69 -10.81
N VAL A 31 -10.75 0.31 -10.84
CA VAL A 31 -10.42 1.68 -10.40
C VAL A 31 -10.03 1.70 -8.92
N LEU A 32 -10.80 1.03 -8.05
CA LEU A 32 -10.46 0.92 -6.63
C LEU A 32 -9.12 0.22 -6.41
N ASN A 33 -8.86 -0.88 -7.12
CA ASN A 33 -7.59 -1.59 -7.02
C ASN A 33 -6.40 -0.70 -7.44
N SER A 34 -6.55 0.03 -8.54
CA SER A 34 -5.54 1.00 -8.99
C SER A 34 -5.32 2.12 -7.99
N ALA A 35 -6.39 2.68 -7.42
CA ALA A 35 -6.33 3.72 -6.41
C ALA A 35 -5.65 3.22 -5.12
N PHE A 36 -5.94 2.00 -4.68
CA PHE A 36 -5.30 1.41 -3.50
C PHE A 36 -3.81 1.15 -3.74
N SER A 37 -3.42 0.57 -4.88
CA SER A 37 -2.00 0.40 -5.22
C SER A 37 -1.24 1.73 -5.25
N TYR A 38 -1.87 2.81 -5.73
CA TYR A 38 -1.27 4.14 -5.77
C TYR A 38 -1.11 4.77 -4.38
N ILE A 39 -2.13 4.68 -3.51
CA ILE A 39 -2.11 5.37 -2.21
C ILE A 39 -1.30 4.63 -1.13
N LEU A 40 -1.09 3.32 -1.27
CA LEU A 40 -0.37 2.50 -0.28
C LEU A 40 1.02 3.05 0.10
N PRO A 41 1.92 3.42 -0.83
CA PRO A 41 3.22 4.01 -0.48
C PRO A 41 3.11 5.34 0.29
N TYR A 42 2.05 6.10 0.07
CA TYR A 42 1.81 7.36 0.77
C TYR A 42 1.31 7.12 2.20
N LEU A 43 0.38 6.18 2.39
CA LEU A 43 -0.10 5.78 3.72
C LEU A 43 1.01 5.17 4.58
N MET A 44 1.92 4.39 3.97
CA MET A 44 3.08 3.81 4.64
C MET A 44 4.21 4.82 4.90
N GLY A 45 4.12 6.04 4.36
CA GLY A 45 5.16 7.06 4.48
C GLY A 45 6.39 6.84 3.59
N TRP A 46 6.43 5.77 2.79
CA TRP A 46 7.54 5.48 1.87
C TRP A 46 7.73 6.53 0.78
N HIS A 47 6.68 7.30 0.46
CA HIS A 47 6.82 8.44 -0.46
C HIS A 47 7.83 9.49 0.04
N ALA A 48 7.91 9.73 1.37
CA ALA A 48 8.84 10.69 1.94
C ALA A 48 10.29 10.20 1.82
N TYR A 49 10.50 8.89 2.03
CA TYR A 49 11.79 8.25 1.78
C TYR A 49 12.18 8.34 0.30
N ALA A 50 11.31 7.89 -0.61
CA ALA A 50 11.58 7.90 -2.04
C ALA A 50 11.89 9.30 -2.60
N ASN A 51 11.17 10.33 -2.13
CA ASN A 51 11.41 11.72 -2.54
C ASN A 51 12.67 12.34 -1.92
N SER A 52 13.20 11.76 -0.84
CA SER A 52 14.46 12.20 -0.21
C SER A 52 15.70 11.60 -0.85
N ILE A 53 15.54 10.56 -1.70
CA ILE A 53 16.65 9.95 -2.43
C ILE A 53 17.11 10.96 -3.48
N LYS A 54 18.22 11.63 -3.19
CA LYS A 54 18.83 12.57 -4.12
C LYS A 54 19.49 11.79 -5.27
N PRO A 55 19.36 12.25 -6.52
CA PRO A 55 19.93 11.55 -7.69
C PRO A 55 21.46 11.37 -7.61
N GLU A 56 22.16 12.26 -6.90
CA GLU A 56 23.60 12.17 -6.59
C GLU A 56 23.96 11.03 -5.63
N ASP A 57 23.05 10.61 -4.75
CA ASP A 57 23.24 9.46 -3.85
C ASP A 57 22.84 8.14 -4.54
N SER A 58 21.85 8.19 -5.45
CA SER A 58 21.46 7.05 -6.29
C SER A 58 22.57 6.57 -7.21
N THR A 59 23.41 7.49 -7.72
CA THR A 59 24.56 7.15 -8.57
C THR A 59 25.68 6.47 -7.78
N ARG A 60 25.85 6.83 -6.49
CA ARG A 60 26.77 6.13 -5.58
C ARG A 60 26.27 4.73 -5.22
N LEU A 61 24.97 4.57 -5.00
CA LEU A 61 24.32 3.27 -4.79
C LEU A 61 24.40 2.37 -6.04
N ASN A 62 24.19 2.92 -7.25
CA ASN A 62 24.30 2.17 -8.50
C ASN A 62 25.75 1.76 -8.81
N ASN A 63 26.74 2.61 -8.49
CA ASN A 63 28.16 2.26 -8.61
C ASN A 63 28.62 1.26 -7.52
N ASN A 64 27.82 1.03 -6.48
CA ASN A 64 28.05 -0.01 -5.46
C ASN A 64 27.42 -1.36 -5.82
N SER A 65 27.12 -1.60 -7.11
CA SER A 65 26.85 -2.93 -7.68
C SER A 65 28.03 -3.92 -7.53
N ASN A 66 29.08 -3.55 -6.80
CA ASN A 66 30.04 -4.49 -6.25
C ASN A 66 29.30 -5.39 -5.24
N PRO A 67 29.40 -6.73 -5.34
CA PRO A 67 28.59 -7.70 -4.57
C PRO A 67 28.79 -7.68 -3.04
N ARG A 68 29.43 -6.65 -2.48
CA ARG A 68 29.65 -6.45 -1.04
C ARG A 68 28.56 -5.62 -0.36
N SER A 69 27.65 -4.96 -1.10
CA SER A 69 26.63 -4.02 -0.58
C SER A 69 25.49 -4.65 0.25
N GLY A 70 25.46 -5.97 0.42
CA GLY A 70 24.45 -6.67 1.23
C GLY A 70 24.95 -7.16 2.58
N ALA A 71 26.27 -7.18 2.79
CA ALA A 71 26.86 -7.75 4.00
C ALA A 71 26.93 -6.70 5.13
N ASP A 72 27.08 -5.44 4.81
CA ASP A 72 27.21 -4.34 5.76
C ASP A 72 25.97 -4.11 6.64
N LEU A 73 24.77 -4.48 6.17
CA LEU A 73 23.53 -4.45 6.95
C LEU A 73 23.29 -5.73 7.77
N GLU A 74 23.98 -6.82 7.45
CA GLU A 74 23.81 -8.14 8.08
C GLU A 74 24.74 -8.34 9.29
N TRP A 75 25.93 -7.72 9.27
CA TRP A 75 27.01 -8.02 10.23
C TRP A 75 27.18 -7.01 11.38
N SER A 76 26.17 -6.18 11.66
CA SER A 76 26.16 -5.34 12.87
C SER A 76 25.75 -6.17 14.10
N ARG A 77 26.67 -7.02 14.61
CA ARG A 77 26.62 -7.54 15.99
C ARG A 77 27.35 -6.60 16.93
#